data_AF-W2HMZ7-F1
#
_entry.id   AF-W2HMZ7-F1
#
_cell.length_a   1.000
_cell.length_b   1.000
_cell.length_c   1.000
_cell.angle_alpha   90.00
_cell.angle_beta   90.00
_cell.angle_gamma   90.00
#
_symmetry.space_group_name_H-M   'P 1'
#
loop_
_entity.id
_entity.type
_entity.pdbx_description
1 polymer ?
#
loop_
_entity_poly.entity_id
_entity_poly.type
_entity_poly.pdbx_seq_one_letter_code
_entity_poly.pdbx_strand_id
1 'polypeptide(L)' 'MARSCFRRLWPSRIHLVMLLFGLLLIAVANAAFFTPEDVPGPPEKILVSPASDTSMRVQFFPPLNVKPEGVNGAPVI' A
#
# COMPACT_ATOMS: atom_id res chain seq x y z
N MET A 1 -13.41 33.53 38.82
CA MET A 1 -14.30 32.43 38.39
C MET A 1 -13.80 31.90 37.03
N ALA A 2 -12.68 31.16 37.00
CA ALA A 2 -12.03 30.74 35.73
C ALA A 2 -11.41 29.32 35.79
N ARG A 3 -11.59 28.61 36.90
CA ARG A 3 -10.97 27.29 37.13
C ARG A 3 -11.78 26.11 36.57
N SER A 4 -13.07 26.33 36.28
CA SER A 4 -14.01 25.29 35.80
C SER A 4 -13.93 25.05 34.29
N CYS A 5 -13.58 26.08 33.49
CA CYS A 5 -13.46 25.95 32.03
C CYS A 5 -12.17 25.21 31.63
N PHE A 6 -11.06 25.48 32.34
CA PHE A 6 -9.75 24.86 32.09
C PHE A 6 -9.74 23.34 32.34
N ARG A 7 -10.45 22.87 33.38
CA ARG A 7 -10.57 21.42 33.69
C ARG A 7 -11.42 20.65 32.68
N ARG A 8 -12.26 21.33 31.89
CA ARG A 8 -13.16 20.69 30.91
C ARG A 8 -12.54 20.61 29.51
N LEU A 9 -11.60 21.53 29.20
CA LEU A 9 -10.81 21.53 27.95
C LEU A 9 -9.67 20.49 27.95
N TRP A 10 -9.09 20.20 29.12
CA TRP A 10 -7.98 19.25 29.25
C TRP A 10 -8.35 17.80 28.86
N PRO A 11 -9.45 17.19 29.38
CA PRO A 11 -9.85 15.85 28.97
C PRO A 11 -10.21 15.84 27.48
N SER A 12 -10.93 16.84 26.97
CA SER A 12 -11.30 16.91 25.55
C SER A 12 -10.09 16.99 24.62
N ARG A 13 -9.02 17.71 25.00
CA ARG A 13 -7.75 17.69 24.25
C ARG A 13 -7.04 16.35 24.31
N ILE A 14 -7.03 15.66 25.46
CA ILE A 14 -6.46 14.31 25.58
C ILE A 14 -7.25 13.32 24.71
N HIS A 15 -8.59 13.36 24.73
CA HIS A 15 -9.43 12.47 23.93
C HIS A 15 -9.21 12.70 22.44
N LEU A 16 -9.07 13.96 22.01
CA LEU A 16 -8.73 14.29 20.63
C LEU A 16 -7.34 13.75 20.23
N VAL A 17 -6.34 13.92 21.09
CA VAL A 17 -4.98 13.40 20.84
C VAL A 17 -4.97 11.87 20.76
N MET A 18 -5.69 11.19 21.67
CA MET A 18 -5.82 9.73 21.64
C MET A 18 -6.54 9.25 20.38
N LEU A 19 -7.58 9.97 19.94
CA LEU A 19 -8.31 9.65 18.72
C LEU A 19 -7.44 9.83 17.48
N LEU A 20 -6.71 10.94 17.37
CA LEU A 20 -5.77 11.20 16.28
C LEU A 20 -4.64 10.18 16.26
N PHE A 21 -4.12 9.80 17.43
CA PHE A 21 -3.10 8.76 17.54
C PHE A 21 -3.63 7.39 17.11
N GLY A 22 -4.85 7.02 17.53
CA GLY A 22 -5.51 5.80 17.08
C GLY A 22 -5.74 5.76 15.57
N LEU A 23 -6.20 6.87 14.98
CA LEU A 23 -6.36 7.01 13.53
C LEU A 23 -5.01 6.90 12.79
N LEU A 24 -3.96 7.52 13.32
CA LEU A 24 -2.61 7.43 12.76
C LEU A 24 -2.07 6.00 12.82
N LEU A 25 -2.25 5.29 13.94
CA LEU A 25 -1.85 3.90 14.08
C LEU A 25 -2.59 2.99 13.11
N ILE A 26 -3.90 3.20 12.90
CA ILE A 26 -4.69 2.46 11.91
C ILE A 26 -4.19 2.76 10.49
N ALA A 27 -3.90 4.01 10.16
CA ALA A 27 -3.36 4.39 8.86
C ALA A 27 -1.98 3.77 8.59
N VAL A 28 -1.10 3.73 9.60
CA VAL A 28 0.23 3.10 9.52
C VAL A 28 0.13 1.57 9.46
N ALA A 29 -0.80 0.95 10.20
CA ALA A 29 -1.00 -0.50 10.14
C ALA A 29 -1.62 -0.95 8.79
N ASN A 30 -2.43 -0.10 8.16
CA ASN A 30 -2.90 -0.31 6.79
C ASN A 30 -1.86 0.09 5.73
N ALA A 31 -0.73 0.67 6.12
CA ALA A 31 0.34 0.96 5.18
C ALA A 31 1.03 -0.35 4.80
N ALA A 32 0.56 -0.90 3.67
CA ALA A 32 1.19 -1.94 2.87
C ALA A 32 1.59 -3.21 3.63
N PHE A 33 0.60 -3.84 4.28
CA PHE A 33 0.71 -5.25 4.62
C PHE A 33 0.65 -6.07 3.32
N PHE A 34 1.80 -6.48 2.80
CA PHE A 34 1.88 -7.41 1.69
C PHE A 34 1.76 -8.83 2.22
N THR A 35 0.61 -9.47 2.02
CA THR A 35 0.53 -10.92 2.10
C THR A 35 1.25 -11.49 0.87
N PRO A 36 2.30 -12.30 1.02
CA PRO A 36 2.84 -13.03 -0.11
C PRO A 36 1.72 -13.90 -0.66
N GLU A 37 1.22 -13.59 -1.85
CA GLU A 37 0.42 -14.58 -2.56
C GLU A 37 1.38 -15.67 -3.03
N ASP A 38 1.00 -16.94 -2.82
CA ASP A 38 1.82 -18.10 -3.22
C ASP A 38 2.13 -18.10 -4.73
N VAL A 39 1.30 -17.42 -5.52
CA VAL A 39 1.46 -17.24 -6.96
C VAL A 39 1.19 -15.76 -7.30
N PRO A 40 2.06 -15.11 -8.11
CA PRO A 40 1.76 -13.76 -8.59
C PRO A 40 0.46 -13.75 -9.39
N GLY A 41 -0.29 -12.66 -9.26
CA GLY A 41 -1.40 -12.38 -10.17
C GLY A 41 -0.96 -12.34 -11.64
N PRO A 42 -1.91 -12.41 -12.59
CA PRO A 42 -1.60 -12.33 -14.02
C PRO A 42 -1.06 -10.93 -14.43
N PRO A 43 -0.30 -10.84 -15.53
CA PRO A 43 0.14 -9.55 -16.07
C PRO A 43 -1.04 -8.77 -16.68
N GLU A 44 -0.90 -7.45 -16.73
CA GLU A 44 -1.94 -6.56 -17.23
C GLU A 44 -1.58 -5.91 -18.58
N LYS A 45 -2.61 -5.50 -19.34
CA LYS A 45 -2.52 -4.81 -20.63
C LYS A 45 -1.48 -5.43 -21.58
N ILE A 46 -1.70 -6.71 -21.89
CA ILE A 46 -0.87 -7.47 -22.81
C ILE A 46 -1.03 -6.91 -24.22
N LEU A 47 0.10 -6.60 -24.86
CA LEU A 47 0.18 -6.15 -26.25
C LEU A 47 1.13 -7.07 -27.01
N VAL A 48 0.67 -7.61 -28.13
CA VAL A 48 1.44 -8.50 -28.99
C VAL A 48 1.58 -7.86 -30.36
N SER A 49 2.80 -7.77 -30.87
CA SER A 49 3.09 -7.25 -32.21
C SER A 49 4.13 -8.12 -32.91
N PRO A 50 4.13 -8.19 -34.26
CA PRO A 50 5.24 -8.81 -34.98
C PRO A 50 6.57 -8.12 -34.65
N ALA A 51 7.63 -8.90 -34.48
CA ALA A 51 9.01 -8.41 -34.38
C ALA A 51 9.84 -8.80 -35.60
N SER A 52 9.53 -9.94 -36.22
CA SER A 52 10.05 -10.41 -37.52
C SER A 52 9.08 -11.44 -38.10
N ASP A 53 9.42 -12.03 -39.24
CA ASP A 53 8.62 -13.08 -39.90
C ASP A 53 8.45 -14.35 -39.06
N THR A 54 9.31 -14.56 -38.05
CA THR A 54 9.28 -15.76 -37.18
C THR A 54 9.22 -15.43 -35.69
N SER A 55 9.11 -14.15 -35.32
CA SER A 55 9.14 -13.73 -33.91
C SER A 55 8.09 -12.67 -33.59
N MET A 56 7.57 -12.72 -32.36
CA MET A 56 6.62 -11.73 -31.83
C MET A 56 7.21 -11.01 -30.63
N ARG A 57 6.90 -9.72 -30.50
CA ARG A 57 7.17 -8.92 -29.31
C ARG A 57 5.92 -8.93 -28.43
N VAL A 58 6.11 -9.28 -27.16
CA VAL A 58 5.07 -9.24 -26.12
C VAL A 58 5.45 -8.16 -25.11
N GLN A 59 4.53 -7.23 -24.85
CA GLN A 59 4.66 -6.17 -23.84
C GLN A 59 3.51 -6.30 -22.85
N PHE A 60 3.77 -6.05 -21.57
CA PHE A 60 2.77 -6.15 -20.52
C PHE A 60 3.16 -5.26 -19.33
N PHE A 61 2.20 -4.94 -18.47
CA PHE A 61 2.46 -4.38 -17.15
C PHE A 61 2.53 -5.50 -16.11
N PRO A 62 3.42 -5.37 -15.11
CA PRO A 62 3.48 -6.31 -14.01
C PRO A 62 2.16 -6.28 -13.19
N PRO A 63 1.86 -7.34 -12.43
CA PRO A 63 0.63 -7.40 -11.62
C PRO A 63 0.60 -6.30 -10.55
N LEU A 64 -0.61 -5.80 -10.22
CA LEU A 64 -0.80 -4.57 -9.43
C LEU A 64 -0.37 -4.61 -7.95
N ASN A 65 0.07 -5.75 -7.41
CA ASN A 65 0.44 -5.88 -5.99
C ASN A 65 1.74 -6.65 -5.74
N VAL A 66 2.65 -6.71 -6.72
CA VAL A 66 3.94 -7.38 -6.53
C VAL A 66 4.93 -6.42 -5.86
N LYS A 67 5.55 -6.87 -4.76
CA LYS A 67 6.70 -6.16 -4.16
C LYS A 67 7.78 -6.00 -5.24
N PRO A 68 8.47 -4.86 -5.33
CA PRO A 68 9.55 -4.67 -6.32
C PRO A 68 10.70 -5.70 -6.21
N GLU A 69 10.73 -6.48 -5.13
CA GLU A 69 11.71 -7.51 -4.80
C GLU A 69 11.38 -8.89 -5.40
N GLY A 70 10.36 -9.01 -6.26
CA GLY A 70 10.03 -10.26 -6.94
C GLY A 70 9.42 -11.34 -6.03
N VAL A 71 8.95 -12.42 -6.67
CA VAL A 71 8.19 -13.53 -6.05
C VAL A 71 9.05 -14.38 -5.09
N ASN A 72 10.37 -14.19 -5.14
CA ASN A 72 11.40 -14.96 -4.45
C ASN A 72 12.46 -14.07 -3.76
N GLY A 73 12.17 -12.79 -3.55
CA GLY A 73 13.08 -11.84 -2.90
C GLY A 73 14.26 -11.39 -3.76
N ALA A 74 14.27 -11.73 -5.05
CA ALA A 74 15.24 -11.23 -6.03
C ALA A 74 14.62 -10.11 -6.89
N PRO A 75 15.28 -8.94 -7.01
CA PRO A 75 14.76 -7.85 -7.81
C PRO A 75 14.54 -8.29 -9.25
N VAL A 76 13.36 -8.00 -9.79
CA VAL A 76 13.06 -8.19 -11.21
C VAL A 76 13.65 -6.99 -11.94
N ILE A 77 14.87 -7.16 -12.48
CA ILE A 77 15.60 -6.18 -13.31
C ILE A 77 15.21 -6.24 -14.78
#